data_AF-A0A6N7D6K4-F1
#
_entry.id   AF-A0A6N7D6K4-F1
#
_cell.length_a   1.000
_cell.length_b   1.000
_cell.length_c   1.000
_cell.angle_alpha   90.00
_cell.angle_beta   90.00
_cell.angle_gamma   90.00
#
_symmetry.space_group_name_H-M   'P 1'
#
loop_
_entity.id
_entity.type
_entity.pdbx_description
1 polymer ?
#
loop_
_entity_poly.entity_id
_entity_poly.type
_entity_poly.pdbx_seq_one_letter_code
_entity_poly.pdbx_strand_id
1 'polypeptide(L)'
;MSAAVTAAPAPAQPAPRADAAAWLAVAAGTLGALMATLDISIVNSALPRIQGEIGATGTEGTWIATGYLVAEIIMIPLAGWLERLLGLRTFLLIVAALFTFFSVQSAAWLPRWA
;
A
#
# COMPACT_ATOMS: atom_id res chain seq x y z
N MET A 1 -14.45 -35.55 48.68
CA MET A 1 -13.76 -34.27 48.43
C MET A 1 -12.48 -34.58 47.66
N SER A 2 -12.51 -34.49 46.33
CA SER A 2 -11.36 -34.83 45.48
C SER A 2 -10.50 -33.57 45.31
N ALA A 3 -9.24 -33.62 45.75
CA ALA A 3 -8.33 -32.49 45.68
C ALA A 3 -7.91 -32.24 44.23
N ALA A 4 -8.25 -31.07 43.69
CA ALA A 4 -7.73 -30.62 42.41
C ALA A 4 -6.23 -30.31 42.57
N VAL A 5 -5.38 -31.06 41.87
CA VAL A 5 -3.95 -30.76 41.76
C VAL A 5 -3.82 -29.51 40.88
N THR A 6 -3.53 -28.38 41.50
CA THR A 6 -3.15 -27.15 40.79
C THR A 6 -1.79 -27.41 40.13
N ALA A 7 -1.78 -27.63 38.82
CA ALA A 7 -0.53 -27.78 38.07
C ALA A 7 0.27 -26.47 38.17
N ALA A 8 1.55 -26.59 38.58
CA ALA A 8 2.46 -25.45 38.61
C ALA A 8 2.66 -24.89 37.19
N PRO A 9 2.79 -23.55 37.03
CA PRO A 9 3.00 -22.95 35.73
C PRO A 9 4.31 -23.47 35.14
N ALA A 10 4.26 -23.96 33.90
CA ALA A 10 5.45 -24.41 33.18
C ALA A 10 6.44 -23.23 33.04
N PRO A 11 7.75 -23.48 33.15
CA PRO A 11 8.75 -22.43 32.95
C PRO A 11 8.60 -21.82 31.55
N ALA A 12 8.44 -20.50 31.49
CA ALA A 12 8.36 -19.77 30.23
C ALA A 12 9.66 -19.99 29.45
N GLN A 13 9.57 -20.61 28.27
CA GLN A 13 10.73 -20.75 27.39
C GLN A 13 11.19 -19.35 26.96
N PRO A 14 12.51 -19.06 26.95
CA PRO A 14 13.01 -17.80 26.46
C PRO A 14 12.57 -17.61 25.01
N ALA A 15 11.87 -16.51 24.71
CA ALA A 15 11.45 -16.20 23.36
C ALA A 15 12.69 -16.15 22.45
N PRO A 16 12.65 -16.78 21.26
CA PRO A 16 13.76 -16.73 20.33
C PRO A 16 14.10 -15.26 20.03
N ARG A 17 15.37 -14.88 20.20
CA ARG A 17 15.83 -13.53 19.85
C ARG A 17 15.66 -13.35 18.35
N ALA A 18 15.05 -12.24 17.95
CA ALA A 18 14.90 -11.87 16.55
C ALA A 18 16.27 -11.90 15.86
N ASP A 19 16.37 -12.72 14.82
CA ASP A 19 17.56 -12.82 13.98
C ASP A 19 17.63 -11.66 12.97
N ALA A 20 18.74 -11.54 12.26
CA ALA A 20 18.92 -10.48 11.28
C ALA A 20 17.85 -10.53 10.16
N ALA A 21 17.37 -11.71 9.82
CA ALA A 21 16.30 -11.91 8.84
C ALA A 21 14.96 -11.35 9.36
N ALA A 22 14.60 -11.57 10.62
CA ALA A 22 13.42 -10.97 11.24
C ALA A 22 13.51 -9.43 11.25
N TRP A 23 14.67 -8.87 11.59
CA TRP A 23 14.85 -7.41 11.54
C TRP A 23 14.79 -6.84 10.12
N LEU A 24 15.31 -7.56 9.13
CA LEU A 24 15.19 -7.17 7.73
C LEU A 24 13.73 -7.22 7.26
N ALA A 25 12.97 -8.24 7.65
CA ALA A 25 11.54 -8.35 7.33
C ALA A 25 10.74 -7.21 7.97
N VAL A 26 11.03 -6.85 9.23
CA VAL A 26 10.43 -5.69 9.90
C VAL A 26 10.77 -4.40 9.16
N ALA A 27 12.04 -4.17 8.84
CA ALA A 27 12.47 -2.97 8.12
C ALA A 27 11.80 -2.87 6.74
N ALA A 28 11.73 -3.97 5.98
CA ALA A 28 11.04 -4.03 4.69
C ALA A 28 9.53 -3.75 4.84
N GLY A 29 8.89 -4.33 5.87
CA GLY A 29 7.47 -4.08 6.17
C GLY A 29 7.20 -2.63 6.58
N THR A 30 8.05 -2.04 7.42
CA THR A 30 7.93 -0.62 7.81
C THR A 30 8.16 0.31 6.61
N LEU A 31 9.11 -0.01 5.73
CA LEU A 31 9.32 0.75 4.50
C LEU A 31 8.10 0.67 3.56
N GLY A 32 7.49 -0.52 3.45
CA GLY A 32 6.23 -0.69 2.71
C GLY A 32 5.09 0.15 3.30
N ALA A 33 4.93 0.15 4.62
CA ALA A 33 3.92 0.97 5.31
C ALA A 33 4.17 2.48 5.14
N LEU A 34 5.44 2.90 5.16
CA LEU A 34 5.83 4.28 4.86
C LEU A 34 5.47 4.66 3.42
N MET A 35 5.77 3.80 2.45
CA MET A 35 5.42 4.03 1.04
C MET A 35 3.90 4.16 0.84
N ALA A 36 3.10 3.30 1.47
CA ALA A 36 1.64 3.41 1.43
C ALA A 36 1.14 4.75 1.99
N THR A 37 1.75 5.24 3.07
CA THR A 37 1.39 6.54 3.67
C THR A 37 1.83 7.72 2.79
N LEU A 38 2.96 7.60 2.10
CA LEU A 38 3.44 8.59 1.14
C LEU A 38 2.50 8.73 -0.06
N ASP A 39 1.98 7.61 -0.59
CA ASP A 39 1.03 7.61 -1.71
C ASP A 39 -0.23 8.43 -1.39
N ILE A 40 -0.85 8.15 -0.24
CA ILE A 40 -2.02 8.89 0.26
C ILE A 40 -1.71 10.38 0.42
N SER A 41 -0.51 10.71 0.91
CA SER A 41 -0.10 12.10 1.12
C SER A 41 0.07 12.86 -0.20
N ILE A 42 0.60 12.20 -1.24
CA ILE A 42 0.78 12.79 -2.58
C ILE A 42 -0.59 13.16 -3.17
N VAL A 43 -1.55 12.23 -3.14
CA VAL A 43 -2.90 12.46 -3.67
C VAL A 43 -3.59 13.61 -2.94
N ASN A 44 -3.53 13.62 -1.61
CA ASN A 44 -4.13 14.69 -0.79
C ASN A 44 -3.47 16.06 -1.07
N SER A 45 -2.17 16.10 -1.35
CA SER A 45 -1.49 17.35 -1.71
C SER A 45 -1.85 17.87 -3.11
N ALA A 46 -2.17 16.96 -4.04
CA ALA A 46 -2.51 17.30 -5.42
C ALA A 46 -3.99 17.63 -5.61
N LEU A 47 -4.86 17.15 -4.72
CA LEU A 47 -6.32 17.32 -4.76
C LEU A 47 -6.78 18.77 -4.99
N PRO A 48 -6.26 19.80 -4.28
CA PRO A 48 -6.66 21.18 -4.51
C PRO A 48 -6.33 21.68 -5.93
N ARG A 49 -5.20 21.23 -6.50
CA ARG A 49 -4.81 21.55 -7.89
C ARG A 49 -5.76 20.88 -8.87
N ILE A 50 -6.03 19.58 -8.69
CA ILE A 50 -6.95 18.83 -9.55
C ILE A 50 -8.35 19.46 -9.54
N GLN A 51 -8.87 19.81 -8.36
CA GLN A 51 -10.16 20.48 -8.19
C GLN A 51 -10.20 21.85 -8.90
N GLY A 52 -9.12 22.63 -8.79
CA GLY A 52 -9.00 23.93 -9.45
C GLY A 52 -8.92 23.85 -10.98
N GLU A 53 -8.27 22.82 -11.52
CA GLU A 53 -8.12 22.64 -12.98
C GLU A 53 -9.42 22.20 -13.67
N ILE A 54 -10.27 21.44 -12.99
CA ILE A 54 -11.57 20.96 -13.54
C ILE A 54 -12.76 21.85 -13.17
N GLY A 55 -12.54 22.91 -12.39
CA GLY A 55 -13.60 23.82 -11.93
C GLY A 55 -14.64 23.15 -11.01
N ALA A 56 -14.28 22.04 -10.35
CA ALA A 56 -15.19 21.27 -9.52
C ALA A 56 -15.59 22.05 -8.25
N THR A 57 -16.87 22.02 -7.92
CA THR A 57 -17.39 22.61 -6.67
C THR A 57 -17.00 21.75 -5.46
N GLY A 58 -16.94 22.33 -4.25
CA GLY A 58 -16.45 21.64 -3.04
C GLY A 58 -17.14 20.29 -2.73
N THR A 59 -18.37 20.11 -3.18
CA THR A 59 -19.13 18.85 -3.06
C THR A 59 -18.59 17.75 -4.00
N GLU A 60 -18.24 18.08 -5.24
CA GLU A 60 -17.64 17.14 -6.20
C GLU A 60 -16.20 16.79 -5.81
N GLY A 61 -15.47 17.79 -5.30
CA GLY A 61 -14.12 17.60 -4.80
C GLY A 61 -14.02 16.62 -3.63
N THR A 62 -15.06 16.50 -2.81
CA THR A 62 -15.12 15.57 -1.67
C THR A 62 -15.22 14.11 -2.14
N TRP A 63 -15.94 13.84 -3.23
CA TRP A 63 -16.10 12.48 -3.76
C TRP A 63 -14.83 11.92 -4.40
N ILE A 64 -13.90 12.78 -4.83
CA ILE A 64 -12.61 12.35 -5.42
C ILE A 64 -11.79 11.56 -4.40
N ALA A 65 -11.65 12.10 -3.17
CA ALA A 65 -10.90 11.44 -2.10
C ALA A 65 -11.58 10.11 -1.69
N THR A 66 -12.91 10.08 -1.63
CA THR A 66 -13.66 8.85 -1.36
C THR A 66 -13.44 7.80 -2.44
N GLY A 67 -13.50 8.17 -3.72
CA GLY A 67 -13.26 7.27 -4.84
C GLY A 67 -11.85 6.67 -4.81
N TYR A 68 -10.85 7.50 -4.51
CA TYR A 68 -9.47 7.04 -4.32
C TYR A 68 -9.35 6.00 -3.21
N LEU A 69 -9.93 6.24 -2.03
CA LEU A 69 -9.89 5.28 -0.91
C LEU A 69 -10.59 3.96 -1.23
N VAL A 70 -11.73 4.01 -1.91
CA VAL A 70 -12.44 2.79 -2.35
C VAL A 70 -11.58 1.99 -3.32
N ALA A 71 -10.92 2.66 -4.27
CA ALA A 71 -10.01 2.01 -5.21
C ALA A 71 -8.83 1.34 -4.48
N GLU A 72 -8.19 2.04 -3.53
CA GLU A 72 -7.12 1.52 -2.67
C GLU A 72 -7.53 0.22 -1.94
N ILE A 73 -8.69 0.24 -1.26
CA ILE A 73 -9.19 -0.92 -0.51
C ILE A 73 -9.44 -2.14 -1.41
N ILE A 74 -9.90 -1.92 -2.65
CA ILE A 74 -10.10 -2.99 -3.63
C ILE A 74 -8.76 -3.48 -4.18
N MET A 75 -7.78 -2.60 -4.36
CA MET A 75 -6.52 -2.93 -5.00
C MET A 75 -5.63 -3.83 -4.14
N ILE A 76 -5.64 -3.68 -2.81
CA ILE A 76 -4.84 -4.51 -1.88
C ILE A 76 -5.11 -6.03 -2.05
N PRO A 77 -6.36 -6.54 -1.91
CA PRO A 77 -6.62 -7.97 -2.12
C PRO A 77 -6.45 -8.38 -3.58
N LEU A 78 -6.72 -7.48 -4.54
CA LEU A 78 -6.56 -7.75 -5.95
C LEU A 78 -5.08 -7.96 -6.31
N ALA A 79 -4.17 -7.17 -5.75
CA ALA A 79 -2.72 -7.32 -5.93
C ALA A 79 -2.25 -8.68 -5.41
N GLY A 80 -2.68 -9.09 -4.22
CA GLY A 80 -2.35 -10.41 -3.67
C GLY A 80 -2.93 -11.56 -4.50
N TRP A 81 -4.13 -11.40 -5.06
CA TRP A 81 -4.71 -12.39 -5.98
C TRP A 81 -3.97 -12.46 -7.32
N LEU A 82 -3.64 -11.30 -7.91
CA LEU A 82 -2.88 -11.19 -9.16
C LEU A 82 -1.47 -11.78 -9.03
N GLU A 83 -0.80 -11.57 -7.90
CA GLU A 83 0.51 -12.16 -7.63
C GLU A 83 0.42 -13.70 -7.61
N ARG A 84 -0.62 -14.26 -6.99
CA ARG A 84 -0.86 -15.72 -6.96
C ARG A 84 -1.23 -16.28 -8.32
N LEU A 85 -1.95 -15.52 -9.15
CA LEU A 85 -2.41 -15.95 -10.47
C LEU A 85 -1.31 -15.87 -11.55
N LEU A 86 -0.54 -14.78 -11.56
CA LEU A 86 0.46 -14.48 -12.60
C LEU A 86 1.89 -14.88 -12.21
N GLY A 87 2.11 -15.08 -10.91
CA GLY A 87 3.43 -15.22 -10.31
C GLY A 87 4.14 -13.88 -10.14
N LEU A 88 4.97 -13.77 -9.10
CA LEU A 88 5.66 -12.54 -8.71
C LEU A 88 6.45 -11.91 -9.86
N ARG A 89 7.20 -12.71 -10.63
CA ARG A 89 8.05 -12.21 -11.73
C ARG A 89 7.22 -11.56 -12.84
N THR A 90 6.16 -12.22 -13.30
CA THR A 90 5.31 -11.71 -14.38
C THR A 90 4.55 -10.47 -13.93
N PHE A 91 4.04 -10.50 -12.69
CA PHE A 91 3.33 -9.37 -12.10
C PHE A 91 4.24 -8.12 -12.01
N LEU A 92 5.47 -8.27 -11.52
CA LEU A 92 6.44 -7.17 -11.44
C LEU A 92 6.76 -6.60 -12.83
N LEU A 93 6.92 -7.45 -13.86
CA LEU A 93 7.18 -6.99 -15.22
C LEU A 93 6.00 -6.22 -15.81
N ILE A 94 4.76 -6.67 -15.57
CA ILE A 94 3.55 -5.99 -16.03
C ILE A 94 3.43 -4.61 -15.36
N VAL A 95 3.59 -4.55 -14.04
CA VAL A 95 3.51 -3.28 -13.29
C VAL A 95 4.61 -2.31 -13.73
N ALA A 96 5.85 -2.80 -13.92
CA ALA A 96 6.95 -1.98 -14.41
C ALA A 96 6.67 -1.43 -15.81
N ALA A 97 6.17 -2.27 -16.73
CA ALA A 97 5.82 -1.84 -18.09
C ALA A 97 4.71 -0.79 -18.10
N LEU A 98 3.65 -1.00 -17.32
CA LEU A 98 2.56 -0.04 -17.16
C LEU A 98 3.06 1.28 -16.56
N PHE A 99 3.88 1.22 -15.52
CA PHE A 99 4.46 2.41 -14.89
C PHE A 99 5.30 3.23 -15.89
N THR A 100 6.18 2.57 -16.63
CA THR A 100 6.98 3.23 -17.68
C THR A 100 6.08 3.85 -18.75
N PHE A 101 5.05 3.14 -19.20
CA PHE A 101 4.11 3.64 -20.19
C PHE A 101 3.38 4.90 -19.73
N PHE A 102 2.80 4.90 -18.53
CA PHE A 102 2.11 6.06 -17.96
C PHE A 102 3.06 7.23 -17.70
N SER A 103 4.28 6.97 -17.24
CA SER A 103 5.29 8.00 -16.99
C SER A 103 5.75 8.68 -18.30
N VAL A 104 5.96 7.90 -19.36
CA VAL A 104 6.24 8.46 -20.69
C VAL A 104 5.05 9.28 -21.19
N GLN A 105 3.82 8.82 -20.95
CA GLN A 105 2.64 9.56 -21.38
C GLN A 105 2.49 10.89 -20.62
N SER A 106 2.79 10.94 -19.32
CA SER A 106 2.74 12.19 -18.54
C SER A 106 3.86 13.16 -18.94
N ALA A 107 5.06 12.66 -19.22
CA ALA A 107 6.16 13.47 -19.75
C ALA A 107 5.86 13.99 -21.17
N ALA A 108 5.29 13.14 -22.03
CA ALA A 108 4.77 13.52 -23.32
C ALA A 108 3.53 14.43 -23.21
N TRP A 109 2.97 14.60 -21.99
CA TRP A 109 1.93 15.56 -21.69
C TRP A 109 2.42 17.00 -21.46
N LEU A 110 3.73 17.25 -21.28
CA LEU A 110 4.27 18.61 -21.12
C LEU A 110 4.31 19.47 -22.40
N PRO A 111 4.68 18.96 -23.60
CA PRO A 111 4.94 19.81 -24.77
C PRO A 111 3.72 20.53 -25.35
N ARG A 112 2.50 20.12 -24.99
CA ARG A 112 1.27 20.69 -25.57
C ARG A 112 0.67 21.84 -24.76
N TRP A 113 1.28 22.19 -23.63
CA TRP A 113 0.88 23.29 -22.76
C TRP A 113 1.98 24.38 -22.65
N ALA A 114 3.02 24.29 -23.47
CA ALA A 114 4.03 25.33 -23.69
C ALA A 114 3.69 26.11 -24.97
#